data_AF-A0A086J5Z6-F1
#
_entry.id   AF-A0A086J5Z6-F1
#
_cell.length_a   1.000
_cell.length_b   1.000
_cell.length_c   1.000
_cell.angle_alpha   90.00
_cell.angle_beta   90.00
_cell.angle_gamma   90.00
#
_symmetry.space_group_name_H-M   'P 1'
#
loop_
_entity.id
_entity.type
_entity.pdbx_description
1 polymer ?
#
loop_
_entity_poly.entity_id
_entity_poly.type
_entity_poly.pdbx_seq_one_letter_code
_entity_poly.pdbx_strand_id
1 'polypeptide(L)'
;PKQSYYIKKNLDSLGIIKEGEKILTGSILLTKIKVAKPTYTYKSIFKLIYSIFGKTIRNIKDNSLYIQTGKSGRVSKIELFLVN
;
A
#
# COMPACT_ATOMS: atom_id res chain seq x y z
N PRO A 1 -2.13 0.39 -4.82
CA PRO A 1 -2.60 0.14 -6.21
C PRO A 1 -3.04 -1.32 -6.51
N LYS A 2 -2.52 -2.33 -5.79
CA LYS A 2 -2.86 -3.76 -6.03
C LYS A 2 -3.87 -4.37 -5.06
N GLN A 3 -4.41 -3.56 -4.14
CA GLN A 3 -5.29 -4.04 -3.08
C GLN A 3 -6.73 -3.62 -3.35
N SER A 4 -7.66 -4.50 -2.99
CA SER A 4 -9.11 -4.27 -3.07
C SER A 4 -9.55 -3.08 -2.22
N TYR A 5 -10.62 -2.42 -2.63
CA TYR A 5 -11.27 -1.33 -1.89
C TYR A 5 -11.63 -1.77 -0.45
N TYR A 6 -12.13 -3.00 -0.31
CA TYR A 6 -12.55 -3.56 0.98
C TYR A 6 -11.46 -3.58 2.05
N ILE A 7 -10.19 -3.74 1.64
CA ILE A 7 -9.05 -3.80 2.58
C ILE A 7 -8.69 -2.40 3.09
N LYS A 8 -9.00 -1.36 2.31
CA LYS A 8 -8.65 0.04 2.63
C LYS A 8 -9.76 0.82 3.31
N LYS A 9 -10.93 0.21 3.50
CA LYS A 9 -12.14 0.89 4.00
C LYS A 9 -11.94 1.53 5.39
N ASN A 10 -11.03 0.99 6.19
CA ASN A 10 -10.73 1.46 7.55
C ASN A 10 -9.54 2.45 7.60
N LEU A 11 -8.96 2.78 6.45
CA LEU A 11 -7.88 3.76 6.35
C LEU A 11 -8.45 5.16 6.14
N ASP A 12 -7.71 6.16 6.60
CA ASP A 12 -7.96 7.57 6.32
C ASP A 12 -7.42 7.98 4.94
N SER A 13 -7.51 9.27 4.62
CA SER A 13 -7.01 9.83 3.36
C SER A 13 -5.49 9.75 3.21
N LEU A 14 -4.74 9.62 4.31
CA LEU A 14 -3.29 9.46 4.33
C LEU A 14 -2.89 7.97 4.24
N GLY A 15 -3.86 7.06 4.29
CA GLY A 15 -3.64 5.63 4.26
C GLY A 15 -3.18 5.06 5.61
N ILE A 16 -3.52 5.73 6.71
CA ILE A 16 -3.30 5.31 8.09
C ILE A 16 -4.62 4.75 8.63
N ILE A 17 -4.57 3.69 9.43
CA ILE A 17 -5.78 3.17 10.10
C ILE A 17 -6.35 4.21 11.07
N LYS A 18 -7.67 4.22 11.29
CA LYS A 18 -8.30 5.14 12.26
C LYS A 18 -8.24 4.59 13.69
N GLU A 19 -8.16 5.50 14.66
CA GLU A 19 -8.31 5.15 16.07
C GLU A 19 -9.70 4.56 16.34
N GLY A 20 -9.76 3.58 17.24
CA GLY A 20 -10.99 2.87 17.54
C GLY A 20 -11.41 1.86 16.46
N GLU A 21 -10.66 1.62 15.39
CA GLU A 21 -11.02 0.58 14.42
C GLU A 21 -10.64 -0.82 14.90
N LYS A 22 -11.46 -1.82 14.54
CA LYS A 22 -11.18 -3.24 14.82
C LYS A 22 -10.18 -3.77 13.78
N ILE A 23 -9.14 -4.41 14.27
CA ILE A 23 -8.07 -5.01 13.46
C ILE A 23 -8.06 -6.53 13.62
N LEU A 24 -8.02 -7.20 12.48
CA LEU A 24 -7.91 -8.66 12.36
C LEU A 24 -6.57 -9.02 11.71
N THR A 25 -6.21 -10.29 11.79
CA THR A 25 -5.07 -10.86 11.07
C THR A 25 -5.05 -10.40 9.60
N GLY A 26 -3.93 -9.84 9.15
CA GLY A 26 -3.76 -9.36 7.77
C GLY A 26 -4.35 -7.98 7.46
N SER A 27 -4.91 -7.29 8.46
CA SER A 27 -5.37 -5.90 8.28
C SER A 27 -4.20 -4.94 8.06
N ILE A 28 -4.41 -3.90 7.27
CA ILE A 28 -3.40 -2.85 7.01
C ILE A 28 -3.46 -1.81 8.12
N LEU A 29 -2.30 -1.48 8.69
CA LEU A 29 -2.14 -0.39 9.64
C LEU A 29 -1.73 0.93 8.97
N LEU A 30 -0.79 0.82 8.03
CA LEU A 30 -0.22 1.97 7.33
C LEU A 30 0.10 1.56 5.91
N THR A 31 -0.43 2.30 4.94
CA THR A 31 -0.01 2.11 3.55
C THR A 31 1.30 2.82 3.28
N LYS A 32 2.24 2.11 2.65
CA LYS A 32 3.50 2.69 2.21
C LYS A 32 3.84 2.11 0.85
N ILE A 33 4.17 2.99 -0.08
CA ILE A 33 4.55 2.60 -1.44
C ILE A 33 5.97 3.05 -1.74
N LYS A 34 6.69 2.23 -2.50
CA LYS A 34 8.00 2.57 -3.04
C LYS A 34 7.93 2.52 -4.56
N VAL A 35 8.25 3.64 -5.21
CA VAL A 35 8.38 3.68 -6.67
C VAL A 35 9.82 3.30 -7.00
N ALA A 36 9.99 2.15 -7.66
CA ALA A 36 11.30 1.68 -8.11
C ALA A 36 11.61 2.19 -9.52
N LYS A 37 12.89 2.46 -9.79
CA LYS A 37 13.34 2.74 -11.16
C LYS A 37 13.07 1.51 -12.04
N PRO A 38 12.64 1.70 -13.29
CA PRO A 38 12.49 0.61 -14.23
C PRO A 38 13.88 0.01 -14.53
N THR A 39 13.97 -1.31 -14.48
CA THR A 39 15.18 -2.05 -14.84
C THR A 39 15.28 -2.15 -16.36
N TYR A 40 16.50 -2.07 -16.92
CA TYR A 40 16.74 -2.03 -18.37
C TYR A 40 16.09 -3.20 -19.13
N THR A 41 16.06 -4.39 -18.54
CA THR A 41 15.45 -5.61 -19.08
C THR A 41 13.95 -5.47 -19.39
N TYR A 42 13.23 -4.57 -18.71
CA TYR A 42 11.78 -4.42 -18.87
C TYR A 42 11.38 -3.38 -19.92
N LYS A 43 12.33 -2.69 -20.58
CA LYS A 43 12.03 -1.57 -21.49
C LYS A 43 11.15 -2.00 -22.68
N SER A 44 11.44 -3.15 -23.30
CA SER A 44 10.65 -3.67 -24.43
C SER A 44 9.24 -4.10 -24.01
N ILE A 45 9.11 -4.74 -22.85
CA ILE A 45 7.80 -5.18 -22.31
C ILE A 45 6.94 -3.98 -21.93
N PHE A 46 7.52 -2.93 -21.36
CA PHE A 46 6.77 -1.70 -21.06
C PHE A 46 6.29 -1.02 -22.33
N LYS A 47 7.08 -1.02 -23.40
CA LYS A 47 6.67 -0.47 -24.71
C LYS A 47 5.50 -1.27 -25.31
N LEU A 48 5.54 -2.60 -25.21
CA LEU A 48 4.44 -3.47 -25.65
C LEU A 48 3.15 -3.18 -24.86
N ILE A 49 3.23 -3.18 -23.54
CA ILE A 49 2.05 -2.94 -22.70
C ILE A 49 1.51 -1.52 -22.93
N TYR A 50 2.38 -0.53 -23.12
CA TYR A 50 1.95 0.81 -23.51
C TYR A 50 1.22 0.82 -24.87
N SER A 51 1.71 0.07 -25.86
CA SER A 51 1.06 -0.02 -27.17
C SER A 51 -0.33 -0.66 -27.11
N ILE A 52 -0.56 -1.60 -26.20
CA ILE A 52 -1.85 -2.29 -26.04
C ILE A 52 -2.83 -1.45 -25.22
N PHE A 53 -2.36 -0.82 -24.13
CA PHE A 53 -3.23 -0.20 -23.12
C PHE A 53 -3.17 1.33 -23.07
N GLY A 54 -2.25 1.98 -23.81
CA GLY A 54 -2.05 3.43 -23.81
C GLY A 54 -1.57 4.02 -22.48
N LYS A 55 -1.15 3.19 -21.52
CA LYS A 55 -0.81 3.61 -20.15
C LYS A 55 0.63 3.24 -19.79
N THR A 56 1.37 4.22 -19.27
CA THR A 56 2.71 3.97 -18.73
C THR A 56 2.61 3.24 -17.41
N ILE A 57 3.21 2.05 -17.32
CA ILE A 57 3.25 1.30 -16.06
C ILE A 57 4.42 1.82 -15.23
N ARG A 58 4.14 2.10 -13.96
CA ARG A 58 5.16 2.41 -12.96
C ARG A 58 5.43 1.16 -12.13
N ASN A 59 6.70 0.93 -11.82
CA ASN A 59 7.10 -0.16 -10.91
C ASN A 59 6.86 0.27 -9.45
N ILE A 60 5.62 0.10 -8.98
CA ILE A 60 5.22 0.44 -7.61
C ILE A 60 5.25 -0.82 -6.76
N LYS A 61 6.14 -0.84 -5.77
CA LYS A 61 6.22 -1.87 -4.74
C LYS A 61 5.41 -1.46 -3.52
N ASP A 62 4.69 -2.41 -2.96
CA ASP A 62 3.95 -2.24 -1.73
C ASP A 62 4.87 -2.57 -0.54
N ASN A 63 5.04 -1.59 0.34
CA ASN A 63 5.83 -1.67 1.57
C ASN A 63 4.95 -1.34 2.80
N SER A 64 3.64 -1.50 2.68
CA SER A 64 2.67 -1.24 3.73
C SER A 64 2.93 -2.09 4.99
N LEU A 65 2.53 -1.56 6.14
CA LEU A 65 2.58 -2.25 7.42
C LEU A 65 1.26 -2.99 7.64
N TYR A 66 1.35 -4.27 7.98
CA TYR A 66 0.22 -5.15 8.23
C TYR A 66 0.26 -5.69 9.66
N ILE A 67 -0.90 -6.05 10.22
CA ILE A 67 -0.96 -6.86 11.43
C ILE A 67 -0.27 -8.19 11.18
N GLN A 68 0.57 -8.61 12.13
CA GLN A 68 1.17 -9.94 12.13
C GLN A 68 0.10 -11.02 12.31
N THR A 69 0.34 -12.18 11.71
CA THR A 69 -0.55 -13.34 11.84
C THR A 69 -0.78 -13.69 13.31
N GLY A 70 -2.04 -13.89 13.70
CA GLY A 70 -2.42 -14.29 15.05
C GLY A 70 -2.63 -13.12 16.03
N LYS A 71 -2.42 -11.88 15.61
CA LYS A 71 -2.73 -10.68 16.42
C LYS A 71 -4.04 -10.04 15.96
N SER A 72 -4.86 -9.62 16.92
CA SER A 72 -6.10 -8.88 16.67
C SER A 72 -6.39 -7.95 17.84
N GLY A 73 -7.25 -6.96 17.62
CA GLY A 73 -7.60 -6.02 18.67
C GLY A 73 -8.32 -4.80 18.15
N ARG A 74 -8.16 -3.68 18.86
CA ARG A 74 -8.69 -2.38 18.49
C ARG A 74 -7.57 -1.34 18.56
N VAL A 75 -7.55 -0.42 17.61
CA VAL A 75 -6.56 0.66 17.60
C VAL A 75 -6.86 1.60 18.77
N SER A 76 -5.93 1.75 19.72
CA SER A 76 -6.15 2.61 20.89
C SER A 76 -5.67 4.04 20.68
N LYS A 77 -4.50 4.21 20.05
CA LYS A 77 -3.86 5.51 19.85
C LYS A 77 -2.90 5.45 18.67
N ILE A 78 -2.77 6.56 17.95
CA ILE A 78 -1.83 6.73 16.85
C ILE A 78 -1.02 8.01 17.09
N GLU A 79 0.29 7.91 16.96
CA GLU A 79 1.21 9.04 17.11
C GLU A 79 2.07 9.15 15.86
N LEU A 80 2.24 10.36 15.34
CA LEU A 80 3.00 10.65 14.14
C LEU A 80 4.20 11.52 14.51
N PHE A 81 5.39 10.97 14.31
CA PHE A 81 6.64 11.66 14.55
C PHE A 81 7.23 12.12 13.22
N LEU A 82 7.30 13.44 13.01
CA LEU A 82 8.04 14.02 11.91
C LEU A 82 9.48 14.21 12.36
N VAL A 83 10.42 13.65 11.60
CA VAL A 83 11.84 13.94 11.76
C VAL A 83 12.19 15.01 10.73
N ASN A 84 12.75 16.13 11.18
CA ASN A 84 13.26 17.19 10.32
C ASN A 84 14.53 16.74 9.59
#